data_AF-A0A645F8Y7-F1
#
_entry.id   AF-A0A645F8Y7-F1
#
_cell.length_a   1.000
_cell.length_b   1.000
_cell.length_c   1.000
_cell.angle_alpha   90.00
_cell.angle_beta   90.00
_cell.angle_gamma   90.00
#
_symmetry.space_group_name_H-M   'P 1'
#
loop_
_entity.id
_entity.type
_entity.pdbx_description
1 polymer ?
#
loop_
_entity_poly.entity_id
_entity_poly.type
_entity_poly.pdbx_seq_one_letter_code
_entity_poly.pdbx_strand_id
1 'polypeptide(L)'
;MLFSATMPSEIESLAQTLLKNPAMIKVDPVTRAVESIDQRVYMIDKPNKTLLLAELLRTEDIKNALVFTNTKHGADRVVQKLSQDGFVARAIHGDKAQNARQDALKSFRDGRVQILGNRHRSKRN
;
A
#
# COMPACT_ATOMS: atom_id res chain seq x y z
N MET A 1 14.18 23.56 -11.15
CA MET A 1 12.74 23.37 -10.87
C MET A 1 12.60 22.19 -9.93
N LEU A 2 11.87 22.33 -8.82
CA LEU A 2 11.67 21.30 -7.79
C LEU A 2 10.18 20.97 -7.71
N PHE A 3 9.84 19.69 -7.65
CA PHE A 3 8.48 19.22 -7.38
C PHE A 3 8.48 18.44 -6.09
N SER A 4 7.55 18.77 -5.19
CA SER A 4 7.35 18.02 -3.96
C SER A 4 5.86 17.90 -3.66
N ALA A 5 5.45 16.72 -3.21
CA ALA A 5 4.08 16.47 -2.73
C ALA A 5 3.85 17.04 -1.32
N THR A 6 4.92 17.25 -0.55
CA THR A 6 4.91 17.81 0.80
C THR A 6 6.08 18.78 0.98
N MET A 7 5.95 19.81 1.82
CA MET A 7 7.06 20.73 2.14
C MET A 7 7.37 20.71 3.64
N PRO A 8 8.04 19.67 4.14
CA PRO A 8 8.66 19.71 5.47
C PRO A 8 9.92 20.59 5.43
N SER A 9 10.39 21.02 6.60
CA SER A 9 11.51 21.97 6.77
C SER A 9 12.79 21.58 6.02
N GLU A 10 13.06 20.29 5.90
CA GLU A 10 14.26 19.78 5.23
C GLU A 10 14.19 20.01 3.71
N ILE A 11 13.01 19.88 3.12
CA ILE A 11 12.80 20.10 1.68
C ILE A 11 12.79 21.60 1.37
N GLU A 12 12.28 22.44 2.26
CA GLU A 12 12.40 23.89 2.14
C GLU A 12 13.87 24.35 2.15
N SER A 13 14.65 23.82 3.10
CA SER A 13 16.09 24.11 3.20
C SER A 13 16.84 23.66 1.94
N LEU A 14 16.50 22.49 1.41
CA LEU A 14 17.05 21.99 0.16
C LEU A 14 16.64 22.86 -1.04
N ALA A 15 15.39 23.33 -1.09
CA ALA A 15 14.92 24.22 -2.15
C ALA A 15 15.67 25.56 -2.15
N GLN A 16 15.94 26.12 -0.96
CA GLN A 16 16.67 27.38 -0.82
C GLN A 16 18.15 27.27 -1.23
N THR A 17 18.78 26.12 -1.00
CA THR A 17 20.18 25.89 -1.42
C THR A 17 20.31 25.63 -2.92
N LEU A 18 19.30 24.99 -3.53
CA LEU A 18 19.34 24.58 -4.94
C LEU A 18 18.72 25.59 -5.92
N LEU A 19 17.86 26.51 -5.46
CA LEU A 19 17.11 27.42 -6.33
C LEU A 19 17.41 28.88 -6.00
N LYS A 20 17.62 29.70 -7.04
CA LYS A 20 17.79 31.15 -6.92
C LYS A 20 16.46 31.86 -7.17
N ASN A 21 15.92 32.53 -6.16
CA ASN A 21 14.64 33.27 -6.20
C ASN A 21 13.47 32.47 -6.82
N PRO A 22 13.11 31.29 -6.28
CA PRO A 22 12.08 30.45 -6.88
C PRO A 22 10.67 31.04 -6.69
N ALA A 23 9.86 31.01 -7.75
CA ALA A 23 8.41 31.16 -7.61
C ALA A 23 7.81 29.88 -7.03
N MET A 24 6.92 30.01 -6.05
CA MET A 24 6.24 28.88 -5.42
C MET A 24 4.80 28.77 -5.93
N ILE A 25 4.44 27.60 -6.47
CA ILE A 25 3.06 27.29 -6.86
C ILE A 25 2.56 26.23 -5.86
N LYS A 26 1.63 26.64 -5.00
CA LYS A 26 0.99 25.74 -4.03
C LYS A 26 -0.42 25.42 -4.52
N VAL A 27 -0.69 24.14 -4.71
CA VAL A 27 -2.05 23.63 -4.93
C VAL A 27 -2.52 23.13 -3.57
N ASP A 28 -3.61 23.68 -3.05
CA ASP A 28 -4.16 23.21 -1.80
C ASP A 28 -4.54 21.73 -1.94
N PRO A 29 -4.08 20.86 -1.04
CA PRO A 29 -4.49 19.46 -1.09
C PRO A 29 -6.01 19.40 -0.93
N VAL A 30 -6.65 18.53 -1.70
CA VAL A 30 -8.03 18.12 -1.42
C VAL A 30 -7.98 17.40 -0.08
N THR A 31 -8.16 18.13 1.02
CA THR A 31 -7.97 17.68 2.42
C THR A 31 -8.97 16.62 2.88
N ARG A 32 -9.90 16.19 2.02
CA ARG A 32 -11.01 15.30 2.37
C ARG A 32 -10.68 13.80 2.44
N ALA A 33 -9.41 13.39 2.42
CA ALA A 33 -9.07 11.97 2.48
C ALA A 33 -8.89 11.40 3.90
N VAL A 34 -8.75 12.25 4.93
CA VAL A 34 -8.33 11.80 6.27
C VAL A 34 -9.51 11.56 7.22
N GLU A 35 -10.65 12.21 7.02
CA GLU A 35 -11.80 12.08 7.94
C GLU A 35 -12.52 10.71 7.86
N SER A 36 -12.22 9.89 6.85
CA SER A 36 -12.94 8.62 6.60
C SER A 36 -12.12 7.34 6.85
N ILE A 37 -11.04 7.39 7.64
CA ILE A 37 -10.22 6.20 7.93
C ILE A 37 -10.57 5.62 9.30
N ASP A 38 -11.24 4.48 9.31
CA ASP A 38 -11.40 3.65 10.53
C ASP A 38 -10.13 2.82 10.77
N GLN A 39 -9.62 2.83 12.00
CA GLN A 39 -8.36 2.17 12.38
C GLN A 39 -8.61 1.18 13.51
N ARG A 40 -8.27 -0.08 13.28
CA ARG A 40 -8.44 -1.16 14.26
C ARG A 40 -7.12 -1.89 14.48
N VAL A 41 -6.86 -2.26 15.74
CA VAL A 41 -5.67 -3.02 16.15
C VAL A 41 -6.11 -4.34 16.77
N TYR A 42 -5.63 -5.45 16.23
CA TYR A 42 -5.92 -6.79 16.72
C TYR A 42 -4.66 -7.42 17.31
N MET A 43 -4.73 -7.79 18.61
CA MET A 43 -3.67 -8.54 19.29
C MET A 43 -3.90 -10.02 19.03
N ILE A 44 -2.99 -10.66 18.29
CA ILE A 44 -3.12 -12.06 17.89
C ILE A 44 -1.75 -12.70 17.66
N ASP A 45 -1.68 -14.01 17.93
CA ASP A 45 -0.50 -14.81 17.62
C ASP A 45 -0.22 -14.85 16.12
N LYS A 46 1.08 -14.87 15.77
CA LYS A 46 1.53 -14.83 14.38
C LYS A 46 0.87 -15.87 13.46
N PRO A 47 0.67 -17.15 13.86
CA PRO A 47 0.05 -18.15 13.00
C PRO A 47 -1.40 -17.82 12.61
N ASN A 48 -2.12 -17.12 13.49
CA ASN A 48 -3.54 -16.87 13.33
C ASN A 48 -3.84 -15.58 12.55
N LYS A 49 -2.82 -14.76 12.22
CA LYS A 49 -2.99 -13.50 11.48
C LYS A 49 -3.68 -13.68 10.14
N THR A 50 -3.29 -14.68 9.36
CA THR A 50 -3.89 -14.90 8.03
C THR A 50 -5.30 -15.46 8.13
N LEU A 51 -5.58 -16.27 9.16
CA LEU A 51 -6.93 -16.78 9.42
C LEU A 51 -7.88 -15.64 9.81
N LEU A 52 -7.46 -14.76 10.72
CA LEU A 52 -8.22 -13.57 11.09
C LEU A 52 -8.43 -12.66 9.87
N LEU A 53 -7.40 -12.44 9.06
CA LEU A 53 -7.53 -11.65 7.84
C LEU A 53 -8.59 -12.23 6.89
N ALA A 54 -8.58 -13.55 6.65
CA ALA A 54 -9.59 -14.21 5.83
C ALA A 54 -11.00 -14.01 6.40
N GLU A 55 -11.16 -14.10 7.72
CA GLU A 55 -12.45 -13.89 8.38
C GLU A 55 -12.95 -12.44 8.24
N LEU A 56 -12.08 -11.45 8.48
CA LEU A 56 -12.40 -10.03 8.32
C LEU A 56 -12.81 -9.71 6.87
N LEU A 57 -12.11 -10.28 5.89
CA LEU A 57 -12.43 -10.09 4.47
C LEU A 57 -13.83 -10.61 4.10
N ARG A 58 -14.30 -11.70 4.74
CA ARG A 58 -15.66 -12.23 4.52
C ARG A 58 -16.71 -11.45 5.29
N THR A 59 -16.49 -11.25 6.58
CA THR A 59 -17.48 -10.69 7.50
C THR A 59 -17.74 -9.21 7.25
N GLU A 60 -16.73 -8.46 6.82
CA GLU A 60 -16.87 -7.04 6.46
C GLU A 60 -17.19 -6.83 4.96
N ASP A 61 -17.41 -7.91 4.19
CA ASP A 61 -17.69 -7.89 2.75
C ASP A 61 -16.70 -7.01 1.94
N ILE A 62 -15.41 -7.20 2.22
CA ILE A 62 -14.36 -6.36 1.63
C ILE A 62 -14.15 -6.75 0.16
N LYS A 63 -14.62 -5.89 -0.74
CA LYS A 63 -14.49 -6.09 -2.20
C LYS A 63 -13.06 -5.98 -2.72
N ASN A 64 -12.24 -5.09 -2.17
CA ASN A 64 -10.85 -4.92 -2.57
C ASN A 64 -9.97 -4.63 -1.36
N ALA A 65 -8.89 -5.38 -1.19
CA ALA A 65 -7.98 -5.22 -0.05
C ALA A 65 -6.51 -5.09 -0.50
N LEU A 66 -5.81 -4.13 0.12
CA LEU A 66 -4.36 -3.99 0.00
C LEU A 66 -3.70 -4.48 1.29
N VAL A 67 -2.96 -5.59 1.21
CA VAL A 67 -2.38 -6.26 2.37
C VAL A 67 -0.88 -6.05 2.40
N PHE A 68 -0.38 -5.40 3.45
CA PHE A 68 1.04 -5.14 3.61
C PHE A 68 1.71 -6.14 4.55
N THR A 69 2.89 -6.62 4.16
CA THR A 69 3.73 -7.48 5.00
C THR A 69 5.17 -6.95 5.04
N ASN A 70 5.94 -7.34 6.05
CA ASN A 70 7.31 -6.85 6.21
C ASN A 70 8.29 -7.39 5.15
N THR A 71 7.97 -8.54 4.54
CA THR A 71 8.88 -9.25 3.62
C THR A 71 8.16 -9.71 2.36
N LYS A 72 8.90 -9.83 1.26
CA LYS A 72 8.38 -10.38 -0.01
C LYS A 72 7.81 -11.80 0.17
N HIS A 73 8.52 -12.64 0.91
CA HIS A 73 8.07 -14.01 1.22
C HIS A 73 6.81 -14.03 2.09
N GLY A 74 6.66 -13.05 2.99
CA GLY A 74 5.43 -12.86 3.75
C GLY A 74 4.24 -12.53 2.85
N ALA A 75 4.44 -11.65 1.86
CA ALA A 75 3.40 -11.32 0.88
C ALA A 75 3.00 -12.54 0.06
N ASP A 76 3.97 -13.32 -0.45
CA ASP A 76 3.69 -14.56 -1.19
C ASP A 76 2.92 -15.58 -0.33
N ARG A 77 3.32 -15.79 0.93
CA ARG A 77 2.65 -16.73 1.85
C ARG A 77 1.21 -16.31 2.15
N VAL A 78 0.97 -15.03 2.42
CA VAL A 78 -0.39 -14.53 2.69
C VAL A 78 -1.27 -14.69 1.46
N VAL A 79 -0.78 -14.32 0.28
CA VAL A 79 -1.51 -14.50 -0.98
C VAL A 79 -1.84 -15.97 -1.24
N GLN A 80 -0.87 -16.87 -1.08
CA GLN A 80 -1.09 -18.30 -1.27
C GLN A 80 -2.19 -18.84 -0.35
N LYS A 81 -2.14 -18.46 0.93
CA LYS A 81 -3.13 -18.94 1.91
C LYS A 81 -4.52 -18.37 1.65
N LEU A 82 -4.62 -17.10 1.28
CA LEU A 82 -5.90 -16.49 0.88
C LEU A 82 -6.45 -17.13 -0.40
N SER A 83 -5.61 -17.47 -1.36
CA SER A 83 -6.03 -18.22 -2.55
C SER A 83 -6.55 -19.61 -2.23
N GLN A 84 -5.94 -20.32 -1.27
CA GLN A 84 -6.48 -21.60 -0.78
C GLN A 84 -7.83 -21.44 -0.08
N ASP A 85 -8.05 -20.29 0.56
CA ASP A 85 -9.28 -19.96 1.28
C ASP A 85 -10.37 -19.34 0.36
N GLY A 86 -10.16 -19.36 -0.96
CA GLY A 86 -11.14 -19.00 -1.99
C GLY A 86 -11.02 -17.60 -2.57
N PHE A 87 -10.05 -16.79 -2.12
CA PHE A 87 -9.91 -15.40 -2.58
C PHE A 87 -9.03 -15.28 -3.83
N VAL A 88 -9.40 -14.36 -4.73
CA VAL A 88 -8.54 -14.02 -5.88
C VAL A 88 -7.48 -13.02 -5.42
N ALA A 89 -6.29 -13.53 -5.07
CA ALA A 89 -5.19 -12.74 -4.53
C ALA A 89 -3.95 -12.76 -5.43
N ARG A 90 -3.18 -11.67 -5.45
CA ARG A 90 -1.86 -11.61 -6.13
C ARG A 90 -0.83 -10.84 -5.31
N ALA A 91 0.43 -11.26 -5.40
CA ALA A 91 1.55 -10.58 -4.75
C ALA A 91 2.23 -9.58 -5.72
N ILE A 92 2.62 -8.42 -5.20
CA ILE A 92 3.39 -7.40 -5.91
C ILE A 92 4.62 -7.01 -5.07
N HIS A 93 5.82 -7.32 -5.57
CA HIS A 93 7.09 -6.96 -4.93
C HIS A 93 8.23 -6.98 -5.95
N GLY A 94 9.42 -6.51 -5.55
CA GLY A 94 10.57 -6.31 -6.45
C GLY A 94 11.02 -7.56 -7.21
N ASP A 95 10.91 -8.74 -6.60
CA ASP A 95 11.26 -10.01 -7.27
C ASP A 95 10.25 -10.48 -8.33
N LYS A 96 9.06 -9.86 -8.42
CA LYS A 96 8.14 -10.18 -9.52
C LYS A 96 8.61 -9.46 -10.79
N ALA A 97 8.53 -10.15 -11.92
CA ALA A 97 8.77 -9.55 -13.23
C ALA A 97 7.89 -8.30 -13.44
N GLN A 98 8.42 -7.29 -14.15
CA GLN A 98 7.75 -5.99 -14.31
C GLN A 98 6.36 -6.13 -14.96
N ASN A 99 6.23 -6.98 -15.99
CA ASN A 99 4.96 -7.32 -16.62
C ASN A 99 3.96 -7.92 -15.61
N ALA A 100 4.40 -8.89 -14.79
CA ALA A 100 3.57 -9.49 -13.77
C ALA A 100 3.09 -8.47 -12.72
N ARG A 101 3.92 -7.48 -12.38
CA ARG A 101 3.53 -6.37 -11.49
C ARG A 101 2.47 -5.47 -12.12
N GLN A 102 2.63 -5.12 -13.39
CA GLN A 102 1.65 -4.31 -14.14
C GLN A 102 0.32 -5.06 -14.29
N ASP A 103 0.35 -6.34 -14.62
CA ASP A 103 -0.84 -7.18 -14.76
C ASP A 103 -1.57 -7.35 -13.43
N ALA A 104 -0.85 -7.53 -12.32
CA ALA A 104 -1.44 -7.59 -10.98
C ALA A 104 -2.14 -6.27 -10.63
N LEU A 105 -1.49 -5.12 -10.89
CA LEU A 105 -2.09 -3.80 -10.66
C LEU A 105 -3.31 -3.55 -11.52
N LYS A 106 -3.24 -3.89 -12.81
CA LYS A 106 -4.36 -3.75 -13.74
C LYS A 106 -5.53 -4.62 -13.29
N SER A 107 -5.27 -5.89 -13.00
CA SER A 107 -6.32 -6.83 -12.58
C SER A 107 -6.93 -6.45 -11.22
N PHE A 108 -6.16 -5.86 -10.31
CA PHE A 108 -6.68 -5.33 -9.05
C PHE A 108 -7.57 -4.10 -9.26
N ARG A 109 -7.15 -3.18 -10.14
CA ARG A 109 -7.96 -2.00 -10.52
C ARG A 109 -9.28 -2.40 -11.18
N ASP A 110 -9.24 -3.43 -12.02
CA ASP A 110 -10.41 -3.94 -12.74
C ASP A 110 -11.33 -4.81 -11.85
N GLY A 111 -11.00 -5.02 -10.57
CA GLY A 111 -11.76 -5.88 -9.66
C GLY A 111 -11.61 -7.39 -9.90
N ARG A 112 -10.82 -7.81 -10.89
CA ARG A 112 -10.53 -9.23 -11.17
C ARG A 112 -9.66 -9.88 -10.11
N VAL A 113 -8.83 -9.09 -9.42
CA VAL A 113 -8.09 -9.49 -8.23
C VAL A 113 -8.69 -8.73 -7.05
N GLN A 114 -9.18 -9.47 -6.07
CA GLN A 114 -9.77 -8.92 -4.86
C GLN A 114 -8.70 -8.44 -3.88
N ILE A 115 -7.55 -9.13 -3.82
CA ILE A 115 -6.53 -8.88 -2.79
C ILE A 115 -5.16 -8.69 -3.43
N LEU A 116 -4.50 -7.57 -3.13
CA LEU A 116 -3.14 -7.28 -3.55
C LEU A 116 -2.20 -7.33 -2.34
N GLY A 117 -1.32 -8.34 -2.29
CA GLY A 117 -0.30 -8.49 -1.25
C GLY A 117 0.97 -7.74 -1.62
N ASN A 118 1.43 -6.82 -0.78
CA ASN A 118 2.61 -6.01 -1.02
C ASN A 118 3.61 -6.10 0.14
N ARG A 119 4.89 -5.91 -0.16
CA ARG A 119 5.89 -5.68 0.87
C ARG A 119 5.83 -4.20 1.28
N HIS A 120 5.68 -3.95 2.58
CA HIS A 120 5.90 -2.63 3.14
C HIS A 120 7.37 -2.24 2.97
N ARG A 121 7.64 -1.20 2.19
CA ARG A 121 8.94 -0.52 2.20
C ARG A 121 8.87 0.56 3.27
N SER A 122 9.34 0.23 4.46
CA SER A 122 9.66 1.27 5.45
C SER A 122 10.71 2.19 4.81
N LYS A 123 10.38 3.48 4.68
CA LYS A 123 11.41 4.51 4.59
C LYS A 123 12.14 4.43 5.93
N ARG A 124 13.39 3.96 5.92
CA ARG A 124 14.27 4.20 7.06
C ARG A 124 14.36 5.72 7.18
N ASN A 125 13.93 6.24 8.33
CA ASN A 125 14.31 7.58 8.77
C ASN A 125 15.83 7.62 8.96
#